data_AF-A0A428XX11-F1
#
_entry.id   AF-A0A428XX11-F1
#
_cell.length_a   1.000
_cell.length_b   1.000
_cell.length_c   1.000
_cell.angle_alpha   90.00
_cell.angle_beta   90.00
_cell.angle_gamma   90.00
#
_symmetry.space_group_name_H-M   'P 1'
#
loop_
_entity.id
_entity.type
_entity.pdbx_description
1 polymer ?
#
loop_
_entity_poly.entity_id
_entity_poly.type
_entity_poly.pdbx_seq_one_letter_code
_entity_poly.pdbx_strand_id
1 'polypeptide(L)'
;MLRQAECGIAAAEAETEPAERFAQAYLSALRAAAAMLAHRGRPHRGRARPTSAWTLLSSVAPELREWAAFFAACSSTRAAVQAGRVRLVSARSADDLVSRAGQFIGLIARVVPG
;
A
#
# COMPACT_ATOMS: atom_id res chain seq x y z
N MET A 1 -5.06 12.13 2.51
CA MET A 1 -4.31 10.89 2.21
C MET A 1 -5.18 9.87 1.49
N LEU A 2 -6.39 9.56 1.97
CA LEU A 2 -7.29 8.58 1.33
C LEU A 2 -7.65 8.94 -0.12
N ARG A 3 -8.11 10.17 -0.38
CA ARG A 3 -8.40 10.64 -1.76
C ARG A 3 -7.24 10.47 -2.73
N GLN A 4 -6.00 10.64 -2.27
CA GLN A 4 -4.80 10.43 -3.10
C GLN A 4 -4.51 8.95 -3.36
N ALA A 5 -4.92 8.05 -2.45
CA ALA A 5 -4.86 6.62 -2.68
C ALA A 5 -5.90 6.19 -3.72
N GLU A 6 -7.12 6.73 -3.65
CA GLU A 6 -8.20 6.45 -4.62
C GLU A 6 -7.85 6.94 -6.02
N CYS A 7 -7.37 8.18 -6.16
CA CYS A 7 -6.87 8.67 -7.44
C CYS A 7 -5.68 7.85 -7.95
N GLY A 8 -4.79 7.43 -7.06
CA GLY A 8 -3.60 6.67 -7.43
C GLY A 8 -3.90 5.24 -7.90
N ILE A 9 -4.92 4.57 -7.34
CA ILE A 9 -5.30 3.23 -7.80
C ILE A 9 -6.04 3.29 -9.14
N ALA A 10 -6.89 4.29 -9.36
CA ALA A 10 -7.52 4.52 -10.65
C ALA A 10 -6.47 4.82 -11.76
N ALA A 11 -5.42 5.56 -11.43
CA ALA A 11 -4.31 5.78 -12.35
C ALA A 11 -3.55 4.46 -12.65
N ALA A 12 -3.31 3.63 -11.64
CA ALA A 12 -2.66 2.34 -11.83
C ALA A 12 -3.48 1.40 -12.73
N GLU A 13 -4.80 1.40 -12.61
CA GLU A 13 -5.69 0.62 -13.50
C GLU A 13 -5.58 1.04 -14.97
N ALA A 14 -5.30 2.32 -15.24
CA ALA A 14 -5.11 2.85 -16.59
C ALA A 14 -3.67 2.70 -17.12
N GLU A 15 -2.69 2.42 -16.25
CA GLU A 15 -1.29 2.28 -16.64
C GLU A 15 -1.07 1.00 -17.44
N THR A 16 -0.28 1.07 -18.52
CA THR A 16 0.00 -0.06 -19.42
C THR A 16 1.31 -0.77 -19.09
N GLU A 17 2.29 -0.05 -18.52
CA GLU A 17 3.59 -0.61 -18.14
C GLU A 17 3.48 -1.37 -16.81
N PRO A 18 3.73 -2.70 -16.76
CA PRO A 18 3.52 -3.51 -15.56
C PRO A 18 4.30 -3.02 -14.33
N ALA A 19 5.52 -2.53 -14.52
CA ALA A 19 6.35 -2.06 -13.42
C ALA A 19 5.83 -0.74 -12.82
N GLU A 20 5.42 0.22 -13.66
CA GLU A 20 4.77 1.47 -13.25
C GLU A 20 3.44 1.18 -12.56
N ARG A 21 2.60 0.32 -13.16
CA ARG A 21 1.33 -0.14 -12.59
C ARG A 21 1.51 -0.70 -11.17
N PHE A 22 2.50 -1.58 -10.99
CA PHE A 22 2.84 -2.15 -9.68
C PHE A 22 3.30 -1.07 -8.68
N ALA A 23 4.19 -0.18 -9.10
CA ALA A 23 4.71 0.89 -8.25
C ALA A 23 3.60 1.85 -7.78
N GLN A 24 2.70 2.24 -8.70
CA GLN A 24 1.56 3.12 -8.41
C GLN A 24 0.53 2.45 -7.50
N ALA A 25 0.20 1.18 -7.74
CA ALA A 25 -0.69 0.40 -6.87
C ALA A 25 -0.14 0.31 -5.43
N TYR A 26 1.16 0.01 -5.30
CA TYR A 26 1.82 -0.06 -4.00
C TYR A 26 1.81 1.28 -3.27
N LEU A 27 2.11 2.38 -3.98
CA LEU A 27 2.13 3.72 -3.40
C LEU A 27 0.74 4.14 -2.92
N SER A 28 -0.29 3.78 -3.67
CA SER A 28 -1.69 4.03 -3.31
C SER A 28 -2.08 3.28 -2.03
N ALA A 29 -1.70 2.01 -1.91
CA ALA A 29 -1.88 1.25 -0.68
C ALA A 29 -1.16 1.89 0.52
N LEU A 30 0.09 2.38 0.34
CA LEU A 30 0.81 3.10 1.40
C LEU A 30 0.09 4.37 1.86
N ARG A 31 -0.48 5.13 0.94
CA ARG A 31 -1.24 6.35 1.26
C ARG A 31 -2.52 6.02 2.05
N ALA A 32 -3.21 4.95 1.70
CA ALA A 32 -4.36 4.48 2.47
C ALA A 32 -3.96 4.01 3.87
N ALA A 33 -2.89 3.22 4.00
CA ALA A 33 -2.34 2.82 5.30
C ALA A 33 -1.97 4.04 6.17
N ALA A 34 -1.34 5.06 5.58
CA ALA A 34 -1.04 6.31 6.27
C ALA A 34 -2.31 7.05 6.72
N ALA A 35 -3.39 7.04 5.92
CA ALA A 35 -4.69 7.59 6.31
C ALA A 35 -5.30 6.85 7.51
N MET A 36 -5.27 5.52 7.49
CA MET A 36 -5.74 4.67 8.59
C MET A 36 -4.95 4.92 9.88
N LEU A 37 -3.62 4.99 9.78
CA LEU A 37 -2.74 5.31 10.91
C LEU A 37 -3.00 6.71 11.47
N ALA A 38 -3.24 7.70 10.61
CA ALA A 38 -3.60 9.05 11.03
C ALA A 38 -4.97 9.07 11.74
N HIS A 39 -5.95 8.31 11.24
CA HIS A 39 -7.29 8.22 11.81
C HIS A 39 -7.31 7.54 13.19
N ARG A 40 -6.55 6.45 13.37
CA ARG A 40 -6.44 5.75 14.67
C ARG A 40 -5.65 6.52 15.73
N GLY A 41 -5.02 7.63 15.36
CA GLY A 41 -4.13 8.39 16.23
C GLY A 41 -2.73 7.76 16.36
N ARG A 42 -1.74 8.54 16.83
CA ARG A 42 -0.36 8.05 16.95
C ARG A 42 -0.27 6.95 18.03
N PRO A 43 0.23 5.75 17.72
CA PRO A 43 0.80 4.88 18.75
C PRO A 43 1.93 5.66 19.43
N HIS A 44 2.00 5.58 20.75
CA HIS A 44 2.85 6.41 21.60
C HIS A 44 4.25 6.61 21.01
N ARG A 45 4.72 7.87 20.97
CA ARG A 45 6.06 8.28 20.49
C ARG A 45 7.19 7.81 21.44
N GLY A 46 7.05 6.66 22.06
CA GLY A 46 8.08 6.04 22.89
C GLY A 46 9.08 5.32 22.00
N ARG A 47 10.07 6.04 21.46
CA ARG A 47 11.36 5.49 20.99
C ARG A 47 11.28 4.25 20.06
N ALA A 48 10.23 4.09 19.26
CA ALA A 48 10.08 2.94 18.39
C ALA A 48 11.04 3.07 17.18
N ARG A 49 11.83 2.01 16.95
CA ARG A 49 12.70 1.78 15.78
C ARG A 49 12.03 2.17 14.46
N PRO A 50 12.79 2.40 13.36
CA PRO A 50 12.22 2.48 12.02
C PRO A 50 11.52 1.17 11.69
N THR A 51 10.25 1.09 12.07
CA THR A 51 9.38 -0.04 11.88
C THR A 51 8.54 0.35 10.68
N SER A 52 8.54 -0.47 9.63
CA SER A 52 7.88 -0.13 8.36
C SER A 52 6.43 0.29 8.59
N ALA A 53 5.87 1.13 7.70
CA ALA A 53 4.47 1.56 7.80
C ALA A 53 3.50 0.37 7.97
N TRP A 54 3.82 -0.76 7.35
CA TRP A 54 3.07 -2.01 7.45
C TRP A 54 3.15 -2.67 8.82
N THR A 55 4.33 -2.66 9.45
CA THR A 55 4.49 -3.18 10.82
C THR A 55 3.80 -2.29 11.84
N LEU A 56 3.70 -0.98 11.58
CA LEU A 56 2.91 -0.10 12.43
C LEU A 56 1.41 -0.37 12.25
N LEU A 57 0.97 -0.55 11.00
CA LEU A 57 -0.42 -0.86 10.67
C LEU A 57 -0.88 -2.16 11.33
N SER A 58 -0.06 -3.22 11.31
CA SER A 58 -0.39 -4.51 11.95
C SER A 58 -0.56 -4.42 13.47
N SER A 59 0.05 -3.42 14.10
CA SER A 59 -0.07 -3.14 15.54
C SER A 59 -1.33 -2.32 15.85
N VAL A 60 -1.60 -1.27 15.06
CA VAL A 60 -2.70 -0.31 15.30
C VAL A 60 -4.06 -0.80 14.76
N ALA A 61 -4.04 -1.61 13.71
CA ALA A 61 -5.20 -2.22 13.07
C ALA A 61 -4.92 -3.72 12.88
N PRO A 62 -5.04 -4.54 13.95
CA PRO A 62 -4.80 -5.98 13.88
C PRO A 62 -5.66 -6.71 12.84
N GLU A 63 -6.86 -6.21 12.54
CA GLU A 63 -7.74 -6.67 11.47
C GLU A 63 -7.14 -6.48 10.06
N LEU A 64 -6.13 -5.62 9.91
CA LEU A 64 -5.39 -5.40 8.66
C LEU A 64 -4.02 -6.11 8.64
N ARG A 65 -3.74 -7.02 9.59
CA ARG A 65 -2.45 -7.74 9.67
C ARG A 65 -2.09 -8.51 8.42
N GLU A 66 -3.05 -9.21 7.84
CA GLU A 66 -2.83 -10.01 6.63
C GLU A 66 -2.48 -9.11 5.44
N TRP A 67 -3.19 -7.99 5.31
CA TRP A 67 -2.88 -6.96 4.32
C TRP A 67 -1.49 -6.36 4.54
N ALA A 68 -1.14 -6.02 5.78
CA ALA A 68 0.18 -5.49 6.11
C ALA A 68 1.31 -6.49 5.78
N ALA A 69 1.12 -7.78 6.09
CA ALA A 69 2.09 -8.82 5.76
C ALA A 69 2.26 -9.00 4.24
N PHE A 70 1.15 -9.00 3.51
CA PHE A 70 1.15 -9.07 2.04
C PHE A 70 1.94 -7.90 1.42
N PHE A 71 1.62 -6.65 1.77
CA PHE A 71 2.33 -5.49 1.23
C PHE A 71 3.79 -5.39 1.73
N ALA A 72 4.09 -5.87 2.93
CA ALA A 72 5.45 -5.98 3.41
C ALA A 72 6.29 -6.92 2.52
N ALA A 73 5.73 -8.07 2.13
CA ALA A 73 6.39 -9.01 1.21
C ALA A 73 6.64 -8.41 -0.18
N CYS A 74 5.73 -7.55 -0.67
CA CYS A 74 5.90 -6.84 -1.95
C CYS A 74 6.92 -5.68 -1.92
N SER A 75 7.45 -5.31 -0.74
CA SER A 75 8.35 -4.15 -0.60
C SER A 75 9.66 -4.31 -1.34
N SER A 76 10.22 -5.52 -1.37
CA SER A 76 11.47 -5.83 -2.07
C SER A 76 11.30 -5.71 -3.59
N THR A 77 10.19 -6.23 -4.13
CA THR A 77 9.82 -6.08 -5.54
C THR A 77 9.68 -4.61 -5.91
N ARG A 78 8.99 -3.82 -5.08
CA ARG A 78 8.86 -2.37 -5.30
C ARG A 78 10.22 -1.66 -5.29
N ALA A 79 11.09 -1.99 -4.33
CA ALA A 79 12.43 -1.40 -4.26
C ALA A 79 13.25 -1.74 -5.51
N ALA A 80 13.13 -2.97 -6.02
CA ALA A 80 13.78 -3.38 -7.26
C ALA A 80 13.24 -2.62 -8.48
N VAL A 81 11.91 -2.44 -8.58
CA VAL A 81 11.27 -1.63 -9.63
C VAL A 81 11.77 -0.19 -9.60
N GLN A 82 11.83 0.45 -8.43
CA GLN A 82 12.34 1.82 -8.30
C GLN A 82 13.83 1.94 -8.64
N ALA A 83 14.61 0.88 -8.44
CA ALA A 83 16.00 0.79 -8.88
C ALA A 83 16.15 0.49 -10.38
N GLY A 84 15.06 0.52 -11.17
CA GLY A 84 15.06 0.27 -12.61
C GLY A 84 15.03 -1.21 -12.99
N ARG A 85 14.89 -2.15 -12.05
CA ARG A 85 14.76 -3.59 -12.33
C ARG A 85 13.32 -3.99 -12.66
N VAL A 86 12.76 -3.31 -13.65
CA VAL A 86 11.36 -3.45 -14.10
C VAL A 86 11.01 -4.85 -14.61
N ARG A 87 12.01 -5.60 -15.12
CA ARG A 87 11.83 -6.98 -15.64
C ARG A 87 11.40 -8.03 -14.60
N LEU A 88 11.45 -7.69 -13.30
CA LEU A 88 11.04 -8.59 -12.22
C LEU A 88 9.52 -8.59 -12.00
N VAL A 89 8.78 -7.64 -12.59
CA VAL A 89 7.33 -7.53 -12.46
C VAL A 89 6.68 -8.03 -13.74
N SER A 90 5.90 -9.11 -13.61
CA SER A 90 5.02 -9.58 -14.67
C SER A 90 3.70 -8.79 -14.68
N ALA A 91 3.02 -8.74 -15.82
CA ALA A 91 1.67 -8.17 -15.93
C ALA A 91 0.72 -8.78 -14.87
N ARG A 92 0.75 -10.11 -14.71
CA ARG A 92 -0.07 -10.80 -13.70
C ARG A 92 0.21 -10.34 -12.27
N SER A 93 1.48 -10.21 -11.88
CA SER A 93 1.83 -9.71 -10.55
C SER A 93 1.44 -8.24 -10.34
N ALA A 94 1.42 -7.43 -11.41
CA ALA A 94 0.94 -6.06 -11.35
C ALA A 94 -0.58 -6.03 -11.18
N ASP A 95 -1.32 -6.83 -11.95
CA ASP A 95 -2.79 -6.92 -11.87
C ASP A 95 -3.26 -7.46 -10.51
N ASP A 96 -2.59 -8.49 -10.00
CA ASP A 96 -2.84 -9.04 -8.66
C ASP A 96 -2.62 -7.97 -7.58
N LEU A 97 -1.56 -7.15 -7.73
CA LEU A 97 -1.29 -6.06 -6.79
C LEU A 97 -2.33 -4.94 -6.89
N VAL A 98 -2.73 -4.54 -8.11
CA VAL A 98 -3.79 -3.53 -8.32
C VAL A 98 -5.10 -4.00 -7.67
N SER A 99 -5.53 -5.22 -7.95
CA SER A 99 -6.75 -5.79 -7.36
C SER A 99 -6.71 -5.80 -5.83
N ARG A 100 -5.59 -6.26 -5.26
CA ARG A 100 -5.40 -6.29 -3.79
C ARG A 100 -5.32 -4.89 -3.18
N ALA A 101 -4.65 -3.94 -3.84
CA ALA A 101 -4.58 -2.56 -3.41
C ALA A 101 -5.96 -1.89 -3.43
N GLY A 102 -6.75 -2.11 -4.49
CA GLY A 102 -8.12 -1.61 -4.58
C GLY A 102 -9.02 -2.14 -3.45
N GLN A 103 -8.98 -3.44 -3.19
CA GLN A 103 -9.72 -4.04 -2.07
C GLN A 103 -9.31 -3.44 -0.72
N PHE A 104 -8.01 -3.31 -0.47
CA PHE A 104 -7.49 -2.71 0.75
C PHE A 104 -7.90 -1.25 0.94
N ILE A 105 -7.83 -0.44 -0.12
CA ILE A 105 -8.27 0.97 -0.11
C ILE A 105 -9.76 1.04 0.19
N GLY A 106 -10.58 0.19 -0.45
CA GLY A 106 -12.03 0.13 -0.20
C GLY A 106 -12.37 -0.25 1.24
N LEU A 107 -11.60 -1.15 1.87
CA LEU A 107 -11.76 -1.47 3.29
C LEU A 107 -11.44 -0.27 4.18
N ILE A 108 -10.35 0.46 3.90
CA ILE A 108 -9.97 1.64 4.68
C ILE A 108 -10.98 2.78 4.49
N ALA A 109 -11.48 2.99 3.28
CA ALA A 109 -12.46 4.04 2.99
C ALA A 109 -13.78 3.88 3.74
N ARG A 110 -14.14 2.64 4.13
CA ARG A 110 -15.31 2.38 4.99
C ARG A 110 -15.10 2.79 6.45
N VAL A 111 -13.85 2.90 6.89
CA VAL A 111 -13.49 3.19 8.28
C VAL A 111 -13.05 4.65 8.44
N VAL A 112 -12.29 5.18 7.48
CA VAL A 112 -11.77 6.55 7.50
C VAL A 112 -12.70 7.46 6.69
N PRO A 113 -13.41 8.41 7.32
CA PRO A 113 -14.20 9.38 6.58
C PRO A 113 -13.28 10.27 5.71
N GLY A 114 -13.72 10.55 4.48
CA GLY A 114 -13.00 11.34 3.47
C GLY A 114 -13.06 12.85 3.67
#